data_AF-A0A538CUA7-F1
#
_entry.id   AF-A0A538CUA7-F1
#
_cell.length_a   1.000
_cell.length_b   1.000
_cell.length_c   1.000
_cell.angle_alpha   90.00
_cell.angle_beta   90.00
_cell.angle_gamma   90.00
#
_symmetry.space_group_name_H-M   'P 1'
#
loop_
_entity.id
_entity.type
_entity.pdbx_description
1 polymer ?
#
loop_
_entity_poly.entity_id
_entity_poly.type
_entity_poly.pdbx_seq_one_letter_code
_entity_poly.pdbx_strand_id
1 'polypeptide(L)'
;MSALAPIPATSPQTRAASVGPRRFRIDEAPEDGQRVLSLSGELDLAAAPALRARVTELAFQDGVVILDLSGVEFIDVAGLCALHALTNEARRGRWFLQLRNPSLRVRQLARLAGMQDLAPAA
;
A
#
# COMPACT_ATOMS: atom_id res chain seq x y z
N MET A 1 16.62 56.12 13.34
CA MET A 1 15.22 55.72 13.56
C MET A 1 14.78 54.87 12.37
N SER A 2 15.01 53.56 12.41
CA SER A 2 14.56 52.62 11.37
C SER A 2 13.55 51.67 11.99
N ALA A 3 12.31 51.77 11.52
CA ALA A 3 11.23 50.88 11.93
C ALA A 3 11.43 49.50 11.26
N LEU A 4 11.53 48.48 12.09
CA LEU A 4 11.54 47.06 11.71
C LEU A 4 10.17 46.69 11.15
N ALA A 5 10.10 46.22 9.91
CA ALA A 5 8.87 45.69 9.33
C ALA A 5 8.43 44.41 10.08
N PRO A 6 7.11 44.16 10.24
CA PRO A 6 6.62 42.98 10.95
C PRO A 6 6.93 41.70 10.17
N ILE A 7 7.46 40.72 10.89
CA ILE A 7 7.65 39.34 10.41
C ILE A 7 6.25 38.71 10.29
N PRO A 8 5.84 38.15 9.15
CA PRO A 8 4.56 37.44 9.07
C PRO A 8 4.62 36.23 10.00
N ALA A 9 3.70 36.17 10.96
CA ALA A 9 3.50 35.01 11.80
C ALA A 9 3.07 33.84 10.91
N THR A 10 3.99 32.90 10.64
CA THR A 10 3.65 31.60 10.07
C THR A 10 2.72 30.93 11.06
N SER A 11 1.43 30.87 10.71
CA SER A 11 0.44 30.14 11.49
C SER A 11 0.94 28.71 11.70
N PRO A 12 0.80 28.11 12.90
CA PRO A 12 0.97 26.68 13.04
C PRO A 12 -0.13 26.05 12.19
N GLN A 13 0.24 25.58 11.00
CA GLN A 13 -0.66 24.81 10.16
C GLN A 13 -0.80 23.44 10.80
N THR A 14 -1.61 23.39 11.87
CA THR A 14 -2.33 22.19 12.26
C THR A 14 -3.06 21.75 11.01
N ARG A 15 -2.47 20.81 10.25
CA ARG A 15 -3.19 20.10 9.21
C ARG A 15 -4.29 19.37 9.98
N ALA A 16 -5.46 19.97 10.02
CA ALA A 16 -6.68 19.28 10.40
C ALA A 16 -6.69 18.02 9.53
N ALA A 17 -6.47 16.87 10.15
CA ALA A 17 -6.66 15.59 9.51
C ALA A 17 -8.11 15.62 9.02
N SER A 18 -8.30 15.65 7.71
CA SER A 18 -9.61 15.50 7.10
C SER A 18 -10.07 14.08 7.41
N VAL A 19 -10.83 13.91 8.49
CA VAL A 19 -11.48 12.64 8.85
C VAL A 19 -12.70 12.48 7.95
N GLY A 20 -12.45 11.98 6.74
CA GLY A 20 -13.42 11.24 5.93
C GLY A 20 -12.76 9.92 5.56
N PRO A 21 -13.52 8.80 5.40
CA PRO A 21 -12.91 7.52 5.07
C PRO A 21 -12.27 7.66 3.70
N ARG A 22 -10.93 7.69 3.65
CA ARG A 22 -10.21 7.58 2.37
C ARG A 22 -10.43 6.17 1.87
N ARG A 23 -11.41 6.02 0.98
CA ARG A 23 -11.88 4.71 0.52
C ARG A 23 -10.75 3.97 -0.19
N PHE A 24 -10.42 2.79 0.31
CA PHE A 24 -9.61 1.82 -0.41
C PHE A 24 -10.36 1.34 -1.67
N ARG A 25 -9.65 1.24 -2.80
CA ARG A 25 -10.18 0.68 -4.05
C ARG A 25 -9.19 -0.31 -4.65
N ILE A 26 -9.74 -1.28 -5.36
CA ILE A 26 -9.02 -2.30 -6.12
C ILE A 26 -9.56 -2.22 -7.55
N ASP A 27 -8.71 -1.86 -8.49
CA ASP A 27 -9.02 -1.87 -9.92
C ASP A 27 -8.25 -3.00 -10.60
N GLU A 28 -8.91 -3.74 -11.49
CA GLU A 28 -8.36 -4.97 -12.05
C GLU A 28 -8.18 -4.84 -13.55
N ALA A 29 -6.98 -5.18 -14.02
CA ALA A 29 -6.67 -5.18 -15.43
C ALA A 29 -5.92 -6.47 -15.80
N PRO A 30 -6.26 -7.11 -16.94
CA PRO A 30 -5.40 -8.10 -17.54
C PRO A 30 -4.16 -7.44 -18.15
N GLU A 31 -2.97 -7.98 -17.88
CA GLU A 31 -1.69 -7.54 -18.46
C GLU A 31 -0.90 -8.79 -18.86
N ASP A 32 -0.64 -8.99 -20.17
CA ASP A 32 0.18 -10.09 -20.70
C ASP A 32 -0.14 -11.50 -20.15
N GLY A 33 -1.43 -11.81 -19.98
CA GLY A 33 -1.88 -13.10 -19.43
C GLY A 33 -1.78 -13.21 -17.90
N GLN A 34 -1.48 -12.10 -17.22
CA GLN A 34 -1.45 -11.98 -15.76
C GLN A 34 -2.55 -11.00 -15.30
N ARG A 35 -2.88 -11.04 -14.01
CA ARG A 35 -3.82 -10.11 -13.39
C ARG A 35 -3.09 -9.07 -12.57
N VAL A 36 -3.37 -7.81 -12.85
CA VAL A 36 -2.86 -6.66 -12.11
C VAL A 36 -3.99 -6.05 -11.30
N LEU A 37 -3.80 -6.01 -9.99
CA LEU A 37 -4.63 -5.29 -9.03
C LEU A 37 -3.98 -3.96 -8.71
N SER A 38 -4.55 -2.88 -9.23
CA SER A 38 -4.13 -1.52 -8.88
C SER A 38 -4.82 -1.11 -7.59
N LEU A 39 -4.03 -0.85 -6.56
CA LEU A 39 -4.52 -0.48 -5.23
C LEU A 39 -4.45 1.03 -5.05
N SER A 40 -5.53 1.64 -4.58
CA SER A 40 -5.57 3.07 -4.28
C SER A 40 -6.26 3.39 -2.95
N GLY A 41 -5.84 4.50 -2.33
CA GLY A 41 -6.36 4.96 -1.04
C GLY A 41 -5.54 4.46 0.16
N GLU A 42 -6.22 4.13 1.26
CA GLU A 42 -5.58 3.71 2.51
C GLU A 42 -5.70 2.20 2.70
N LEU A 43 -4.56 1.53 2.93
CA LEU A 43 -4.53 0.10 3.26
C LEU A 43 -4.40 -0.05 4.79
N ASP A 44 -5.55 -0.15 5.44
CA ASP A 44 -5.70 -0.25 6.89
C ASP A 44 -6.37 -1.56 7.33
N LEU A 45 -6.72 -1.66 8.61
CA LEU A 45 -7.47 -2.79 9.16
C LEU A 45 -8.82 -3.04 8.45
N ALA A 46 -9.49 -2.00 7.96
CA ALA A 46 -10.78 -2.12 7.28
C ALA A 46 -10.62 -2.58 5.82
N ALA A 47 -9.55 -2.16 5.15
CA ALA A 47 -9.22 -2.53 3.78
C ALA A 47 -8.62 -3.94 3.66
N ALA A 48 -7.87 -4.39 4.68
CA ALA A 48 -7.13 -5.65 4.67
C ALA A 48 -7.97 -6.90 4.32
N PRO A 49 -9.20 -7.11 4.85
CA PRO A 49 -10.03 -8.26 4.48
C PRO A 49 -10.43 -8.26 3.00
N ALA A 50 -10.77 -7.10 2.44
CA ALA A 50 -11.17 -6.98 1.04
C ALA A 50 -10.01 -7.31 0.08
N LEU A 51 -8.81 -6.80 0.38
CA LEU A 51 -7.61 -7.14 -0.38
C LEU A 51 -7.31 -8.64 -0.33
N ARG A 52 -7.36 -9.24 0.87
CA ARG A 52 -7.10 -10.68 1.05
C ARG A 52 -8.06 -11.53 0.23
N ALA A 53 -9.36 -11.28 0.35
CA ALA A 53 -10.38 -12.04 -0.37
C ALA A 53 -10.12 -12.01 -1.88
N ARG A 54 -9.80 -10.83 -2.44
CA ARG A 54 -9.62 -10.70 -3.88
C ARG A 54 -8.34 -11.35 -4.39
N VAL A 55 -7.23 -11.21 -3.65
CA VAL A 55 -5.97 -11.89 -4.01
C VAL A 55 -6.13 -13.40 -3.96
N THR A 56 -6.78 -13.93 -2.93
CA THR A 56 -7.03 -15.37 -2.81
C THR A 56 -7.86 -15.90 -3.98
N GLU A 57 -8.91 -15.18 -4.38
CA GLU A 57 -9.74 -15.56 -5.53
C GLU A 57 -8.93 -15.64 -6.83
N LEU A 58 -8.09 -14.63 -7.12
CA LEU A 58 -7.24 -14.63 -8.30
C LEU A 58 -6.13 -15.69 -8.24
N ALA A 59 -5.57 -15.93 -7.06
CA ALA A 59 -4.57 -16.97 -6.85
C ALA A 59 -5.08 -18.37 -7.24
N PHE A 60 -6.37 -18.65 -6.99
CA PHE A 60 -7.01 -19.91 -7.41
C PHE A 60 -7.25 -20.01 -8.92
N GLN A 61 -7.37 -18.89 -9.63
CA GLN A 61 -7.69 -18.86 -11.05
C GLN A 61 -6.43 -18.88 -11.93
N ASP A 62 -5.53 -17.94 -11.70
CA ASP A 62 -4.48 -17.58 -12.67
C ASP A 62 -3.06 -17.90 -12.18
N GLY A 63 -2.89 -18.23 -10.89
CA GLY A 63 -1.60 -18.61 -10.29
C GLY A 63 -0.53 -17.50 -10.25
N VAL A 64 -0.78 -16.32 -10.83
CA VAL A 64 0.09 -15.14 -10.75
C VAL A 64 -0.76 -13.91 -10.47
N VAL A 65 -0.45 -13.20 -9.39
CA VAL A 65 -1.13 -11.97 -8.96
C VAL A 65 -0.11 -10.86 -8.82
N ILE A 66 -0.35 -9.74 -9.49
CA ILE A 66 0.44 -8.51 -9.35
C ILE A 66 -0.38 -7.51 -8.54
N LEU A 67 0.20 -6.91 -7.51
CA LEU A 67 -0.35 -5.75 -6.82
C LEU A 67 0.45 -4.51 -7.20
N ASP A 68 -0.18 -3.55 -7.87
CA ASP A 68 0.39 -2.21 -8.03
C ASP A 68 0.01 -1.33 -6.84
N LEU A 69 1.02 -0.92 -6.07
CA LEU A 69 0.89 -0.09 -4.88
C LEU A 69 1.07 1.40 -5.17
N SER A 70 1.17 1.80 -6.44
CA SER A 70 1.40 3.19 -6.88
C SER A 70 0.35 4.17 -6.34
N GLY A 71 -0.91 3.74 -6.19
CA GLY A 71 -2.02 4.54 -5.68
C GLY A 71 -2.22 4.49 -4.16
N VAL A 72 -1.42 3.70 -3.42
CA VAL A 72 -1.56 3.54 -1.97
C VAL A 72 -0.94 4.74 -1.25
N GLU A 73 -1.80 5.58 -0.68
CA GLU A 73 -1.41 6.82 0.00
C GLU A 73 -0.94 6.59 1.44
N PHE A 74 -1.49 5.56 2.09
CA PHE A 74 -1.24 5.22 3.48
C PHE A 74 -1.31 3.71 3.70
N ILE A 75 -0.50 3.21 4.63
CA ILE A 75 -0.54 1.83 5.10
C ILE A 75 -0.30 1.83 6.62
N ASP A 76 -1.12 1.11 7.37
CA ASP A 76 -0.89 0.85 8.80
C ASP A 76 -0.27 -0.54 9.03
N VAL A 77 -0.12 -0.92 10.30
CA VAL A 77 0.42 -2.23 10.67
C VAL A 77 -0.50 -3.37 10.20
N ALA A 78 -1.82 -3.20 10.22
CA ALA A 78 -2.75 -4.23 9.80
C ALA A 78 -2.68 -4.48 8.28
N GLY A 79 -2.61 -3.40 7.50
CA GLY A 79 -2.40 -3.45 6.06
C GLY A 79 -1.07 -4.11 5.69
N LEU A 80 0.00 -3.80 6.41
CA LEU A 80 1.30 -4.42 6.21
C LEU A 80 1.30 -5.91 6.57
N CYS A 81 0.68 -6.28 7.69
CA CYS A 81 0.49 -7.68 8.09
C CYS A 81 -0.33 -8.45 7.04
N ALA A 82 -1.32 -7.82 6.42
CA ALA A 82 -2.09 -8.43 5.34
C ALA A 82 -1.22 -8.70 4.11
N LEU A 83 -0.40 -7.73 3.67
CA LEU A 83 0.56 -7.95 2.58
C LEU A 83 1.58 -9.04 2.92
N HIS A 84 2.16 -9.00 4.13
CA HIS A 84 3.13 -10.01 4.57
C HIS A 84 2.54 -11.42 4.54
N ALA A 85 1.32 -11.57 5.03
CA ALA A 85 0.67 -12.85 5.05
C ALA A 85 0.33 -13.35 3.64
N LEU A 86 -0.15 -12.48 2.75
CA LEU A 86 -0.38 -12.82 1.33
C LEU A 86 0.92 -13.29 0.65
N THR A 87 2.03 -12.62 0.90
CA THR A 87 3.33 -13.04 0.35
C THR A 87 3.78 -14.40 0.90
N ASN A 88 3.56 -14.65 2.20
CA ASN A 88 3.86 -15.96 2.78
C ASN A 88 2.92 -17.07 2.27
N GLU A 89 1.64 -16.76 2.06
CA GLU A 89 0.65 -17.66 1.47
C GLU A 89 1.02 -18.01 0.02
N ALA A 90 1.47 -17.04 -0.77
CA ALA A 90 1.99 -17.27 -2.13
C ALA A 90 3.19 -18.20 -2.13
N ARG A 91 4.19 -17.93 -1.28
CA ARG A 91 5.41 -18.76 -1.16
C ARG A 91 5.12 -20.21 -0.74
N ARG A 92 4.12 -20.42 0.11
CA ARG A 92 3.68 -21.75 0.55
C ARG A 92 2.75 -22.43 -0.46
N GLY A 93 2.04 -21.63 -1.24
CA GLY A 93 1.15 -22.08 -2.29
C GLY A 93 1.89 -22.39 -3.60
N ARG A 94 1.11 -22.75 -4.62
CA ARG A 94 1.59 -22.91 -6.00
C ARG A 94 1.20 -21.70 -6.85
N TRP A 95 1.32 -20.50 -6.29
CA TRP A 95 0.99 -19.25 -6.96
C TRP A 95 2.00 -18.15 -6.61
N PHE A 96 2.09 -17.14 -7.46
CA PHE A 96 3.07 -16.06 -7.34
C PHE A 96 2.39 -14.74 -7.00
N LEU A 97 2.99 -13.99 -6.08
CA LEU A 97 2.60 -12.63 -5.74
C LEU A 97 3.75 -11.68 -6.04
N GLN A 98 3.51 -10.69 -6.90
CA GLN A 98 4.47 -9.61 -7.17
C GLN A 98 3.92 -8.29 -6.65
N LEU A 99 4.74 -7.54 -5.90
CA LEU A 99 4.40 -6.20 -5.41
C LEU A 99 5.14 -5.16 -6.25
N ARG A 100 4.41 -4.29 -6.96
CA ARG A 100 4.94 -3.23 -7.83
C ARG A 100 4.75 -1.86 -7.20
N ASN A 101 5.67 -0.95 -7.52
CA ASN A 101 5.67 0.47 -7.12
C ASN A 101 5.30 0.78 -5.65
N PRO A 102 5.81 0.04 -4.64
CA PRO A 102 5.57 0.42 -3.25
C PRO A 102 6.15 1.81 -2.98
N SER A 103 5.43 2.66 -2.25
CA SER A 103 5.98 3.95 -1.84
C SER A 103 7.18 3.77 -0.90
N LEU A 104 8.03 4.81 -0.75
CA LEU A 104 9.19 4.74 0.16
C LEU A 104 8.78 4.40 1.61
N ARG A 105 7.65 4.95 2.07
CA ARG A 105 7.10 4.66 3.39
C ARG A 105 6.69 3.19 3.52
N VAL A 106 5.99 2.64 2.51
CA VAL A 106 5.61 1.22 2.49
C VAL A 106 6.86 0.34 2.55
N ARG A 107 7.90 0.65 1.77
CA ARG A 107 9.18 -0.08 1.80
C ARG A 107 9.88 -0.01 3.16
N GLN A 108 9.88 1.16 3.81
CA GLN A 108 10.46 1.34 5.14
C GLN A 108 9.73 0.52 6.20
N LEU A 109 8.40 0.58 6.22
CA LEU A 109 7.58 -0.20 7.16
C LEU A 109 7.72 -1.70 6.91
N ALA A 110 7.70 -2.13 5.65
CA ALA A 110 7.96 -3.49 5.25
C ALA A 110 9.31 -4.01 5.75
N ARG A 111 10.38 -3.20 5.64
CA ARG A 111 11.70 -3.53 6.19
C ARG A 111 11.64 -3.72 7.71
N LEU A 112 10.95 -2.85 8.43
CA LEU A 112 10.79 -2.97 9.89
C LEU A 112 9.98 -4.22 10.28
N ALA A 113 9.05 -4.64 9.43
CA ALA A 113 8.27 -5.86 9.61
C ALA A 113 8.94 -7.14 9.06
N GLY A 114 10.18 -7.07 8.57
CA GLY A 114 10.90 -8.23 8.04
C GLY A 114 10.40 -8.73 6.66
N MET A 115 9.66 -7.90 5.92
CA MET A 115 9.20 -8.22 4.56
C MET A 115 10.29 -7.96 3.52
N GLN A 116 11.06 -9.00 3.22
CA GLN A 116 12.15 -8.94 2.24
C GLN A 116 11.70 -8.81 0.77
N ASP A 117 10.45 -9.16 0.43
CA ASP A 117 9.90 -9.01 -0.94
C ASP A 117 9.63 -7.55 -1.35
N LEU A 118 9.65 -6.64 -0.38
CA LEU A 118 9.52 -5.20 -0.58
C LEU A 118 10.83 -4.44 -0.31
N ALA A 119 11.91 -5.16 0.02
CA ALA A 119 13.22 -4.55 0.08
C ALA A 119 13.61 -4.07 -1.33
N PRO A 120 14.22 -2.88 -1.47
CA PRO A 120 14.76 -2.48 -2.76
C PRO A 120 15.72 -3.57 -3.26
N ALA A 121 15.65 -3.87 -4.56
CA ALA A 121 16.72 -4.63 -5.21
C ALA A 121 18.04 -3.91 -4.91
N ALA A 122 19.00 -4.66 -4.34
CA ALA A 122 20.32 -4.15 -4.01
C ALA A 122 21.06 -3.63 -5.25
#